data_AF-A0A0L0D502-F1
#
_entry.id   AF-A0A0L0D502-F1
#
_cell.length_a   1.000
_cell.length_b   1.000
_cell.length_c   1.000
_cell.angle_alpha   90.00
_cell.angle_beta   90.00
_cell.angle_gamma   90.00
#
_symmetry.space_group_name_H-M   'P 1'
#
loop_
_entity.id
_entity.type
_entity.pdbx_description
1 polymer ?
#
loop_
_entity_poly.entity_id
_entity_poly.type
_entity_poly.pdbx_seq_one_letter_code
_entity_poly.pdbx_strand_id
1 'polypeptide(L)'
;MAAVAPLWRGARAAAAEGDAAALADALDAAQRREEALAVRVAELEAAPAGAVVRAQLAVLEERAGGYAADTDAMLRGAGALHAQLAAADAAVVALRAEVVAASQLRAAAQIRAAEAEAEAADLAAARDSLASQHQRVLLVLAHAIGIERELLADEARLETELDNADAIAAALVKARHGLLDDVASLRSARDAAVAKAAAVIETNARLRSERDDAVATAAAADDAREVAEAAGAAAASALLAANQKLAAKRTLIAGLKDRLNDVRSQLDTARSMLRSLDASQGGLEAEVVLLREECAQLRAENEALSTTLASASAEGAAAADDAAALRDINDKLERALIVERETRSTAVAASAQAAADAAAAATAVSKLEATVAERDAEVESLLHTSRSLEDGLTYQHFRRLKDALKVSHKARDELQAKLDAAQAAAAAVEAARASDQSEISRLMDKNATANARASSLAKQMEALRAEAAGGVSAAEHAALKARLQAECEARLRVEAQLDAQPNSPLATSRLQENKGRAS
;
A
#
# COMPACT_ATOMS: atom_id res chain seq x y z
N MET A 1 -14.91 -3.76 -43.42
CA MET A 1 -15.62 -4.85 -44.14
C MET A 1 -16.81 -4.42 -45.01
N ALA A 2 -17.74 -3.56 -44.55
CA ALA A 2 -18.94 -3.19 -45.33
C ALA A 2 -18.66 -2.54 -46.69
N ALA A 3 -17.53 -1.84 -46.84
CA ALA A 3 -17.10 -1.21 -48.09
C ALA A 3 -16.35 -2.15 -49.07
N VAL A 4 -15.96 -3.36 -48.65
CA VAL A 4 -15.19 -4.32 -49.46
C VAL A 4 -16.12 -5.30 -50.20
N ALA A 5 -17.29 -5.57 -49.62
CA ALA A 5 -18.30 -6.46 -50.19
C ALA A 5 -18.85 -6.09 -51.59
N PRO A 6 -18.94 -4.80 -51.99
CA PRO A 6 -19.36 -4.43 -53.35
C PRO A 6 -18.29 -4.75 -54.40
N LEU A 7 -17.02 -4.47 -54.09
CA LEU A 7 -15.88 -4.76 -54.98
C LEU A 7 -15.69 -6.27 -55.19
N TRP A 8 -15.90 -7.05 -54.12
CA TRP A 8 -15.85 -8.50 -54.18
C TRP A 8 -16.98 -9.09 -55.06
N ARG A 9 -18.19 -8.51 -54.99
CA ARG A 9 -19.32 -8.94 -55.81
C ARG A 9 -19.15 -8.57 -57.27
N GLY A 10 -18.63 -7.37 -57.56
CA GLY A 10 -18.31 -6.95 -58.94
C GLY A 10 -17.25 -7.82 -59.59
N ALA A 11 -16.13 -8.07 -58.90
CA ALA A 11 -15.05 -8.93 -59.40
C ALA A 11 -15.52 -10.39 -59.63
N ARG A 12 -16.42 -10.90 -58.78
CA ARG A 12 -16.96 -12.26 -58.90
C ARG A 12 -17.98 -12.40 -60.03
N ALA A 13 -18.73 -11.34 -60.35
CA ALA A 13 -19.64 -11.30 -61.50
C ALA A 13 -18.86 -11.21 -62.83
N ALA A 14 -17.88 -10.31 -62.92
CA ALA A 14 -17.00 -10.18 -64.09
C ALA A 14 -16.24 -11.48 -64.40
N ALA A 15 -15.76 -12.18 -63.36
CA ALA A 15 -15.11 -13.48 -63.51
C ALA A 15 -16.05 -14.58 -64.00
N ALA A 16 -17.36 -14.50 -63.73
CA ALA A 16 -18.33 -15.48 -64.21
C ALA A 16 -18.71 -15.26 -65.68
N GLU A 17 -18.54 -14.04 -66.19
CA GLU A 17 -18.85 -13.66 -67.57
C GLU A 17 -17.63 -13.73 -68.50
N GLY A 18 -16.44 -14.00 -67.97
CA GLY A 18 -15.20 -14.12 -68.76
C GLY A 18 -14.69 -12.78 -69.31
N ASP A 19 -15.15 -11.65 -68.76
CA ASP A 19 -14.74 -10.32 -69.20
C ASP A 19 -13.40 -9.92 -68.57
N ALA A 20 -12.32 -10.19 -69.31
CA ALA A 20 -10.95 -9.88 -68.90
C ALA A 20 -10.72 -8.38 -68.65
N ALA A 21 -11.43 -7.49 -69.35
CA ALA A 21 -11.30 -6.05 -69.16
C ALA A 21 -11.93 -5.61 -67.84
N ALA A 22 -13.13 -6.13 -67.52
CA ALA A 22 -13.78 -5.86 -66.25
C ALA A 22 -13.00 -6.44 -65.04
N LEU A 23 -12.30 -7.57 -65.23
CA LEU A 23 -11.43 -8.14 -64.20
C LEU A 23 -10.18 -7.28 -63.96
N ALA A 24 -9.56 -6.77 -65.03
CA ALA A 24 -8.43 -5.85 -64.95
C ALA A 24 -8.81 -4.54 -64.24
N ASP A 25 -9.95 -3.95 -64.58
CA ASP A 25 -10.47 -2.74 -63.93
C ASP A 25 -10.74 -2.95 -62.43
N ALA A 26 -11.25 -4.12 -62.03
CA ALA A 26 -11.47 -4.47 -60.64
C ALA A 26 -10.15 -4.64 -59.86
N LEU A 27 -9.13 -5.19 -60.50
CA LEU A 27 -7.77 -5.34 -59.94
C LEU A 27 -7.11 -3.97 -59.74
N ASP A 28 -7.24 -3.09 -60.71
CA ASP A 28 -6.75 -1.71 -60.67
C ASP A 28 -7.44 -0.90 -59.56
N ALA A 29 -8.76 -1.06 -59.41
CA ALA A 29 -9.52 -0.41 -58.33
C ALA A 29 -9.15 -0.93 -56.94
N ALA A 30 -8.87 -2.23 -56.80
CA ALA A 30 -8.39 -2.82 -55.55
C ALA A 30 -7.00 -2.31 -55.19
N GLN A 31 -6.10 -2.20 -56.18
CA GLN A 31 -4.75 -1.68 -55.99
C GLN A 31 -4.75 -0.21 -55.55
N ARG A 32 -5.52 0.66 -56.22
CA ARG A 32 -5.63 2.08 -55.81
C ARG A 32 -6.18 2.24 -54.40
N ARG A 33 -7.06 1.32 -53.96
CA ARG A 33 -7.61 1.35 -52.60
C ARG A 33 -6.62 0.84 -51.55
N GLU A 34 -5.82 -0.18 -51.88
CA GLU A 34 -4.71 -0.66 -51.06
C GLU A 34 -3.68 0.47 -50.83
N GLU A 35 -3.29 1.16 -51.90
CA GLU A 35 -2.39 2.31 -51.85
C GLU A 35 -2.97 3.46 -51.01
N ALA A 36 -4.24 3.81 -51.19
CA ALA A 36 -4.91 4.84 -50.40
C ALA A 36 -5.01 4.49 -48.90
N LEU A 37 -5.22 3.21 -48.55
CA LEU A 37 -5.24 2.76 -47.16
C LEU A 37 -3.84 2.73 -46.55
N ALA A 38 -2.82 2.34 -47.32
CA ALA A 38 -1.43 2.35 -46.88
C ALA A 38 -0.95 3.79 -46.57
N VAL A 39 -1.31 4.77 -47.41
CA VAL A 39 -1.05 6.20 -47.16
C VAL A 39 -1.74 6.65 -45.87
N ARG A 40 -2.99 6.25 -45.65
CA ARG A 40 -3.78 6.66 -44.48
C ARG A 40 -3.28 6.02 -43.17
N VAL A 41 -2.75 4.80 -43.24
CA VAL A 41 -2.04 4.15 -42.13
C VAL A 41 -0.73 4.90 -41.84
N ALA A 42 0.04 5.26 -42.87
CA ALA A 42 1.27 6.04 -42.70
C ALA A 42 1.01 7.45 -42.13
N GLU A 43 -0.06 8.12 -42.53
CA GLU A 43 -0.48 9.41 -41.98
C GLU A 43 -0.88 9.31 -40.50
N LEU A 44 -1.57 8.23 -40.10
CA LEU A 44 -1.94 7.99 -38.71
C LEU A 44 -0.74 7.57 -37.84
N GLU A 45 0.22 6.83 -38.40
CA GLU A 45 1.47 6.47 -37.73
C GLU A 45 2.43 7.67 -37.60
N ALA A 46 2.42 8.57 -38.58
CA ALA A 46 3.18 9.82 -38.57
C ALA A 46 2.46 10.97 -37.83
N ALA A 47 1.20 10.80 -37.46
CA ALA A 47 0.41 11.85 -36.83
C ALA A 47 1.05 12.25 -35.48
N PRO A 48 1.39 13.54 -35.28
CA PRO A 48 2.02 14.03 -34.07
C PRO A 48 1.14 13.81 -32.82
N ALA A 49 -0.16 13.55 -32.99
CA ALA A 49 -1.08 13.25 -31.89
C ALA A 49 -0.63 12.06 -31.03
N GLY A 50 -0.12 10.97 -31.62
CA GLY A 50 0.35 9.82 -30.84
C GLY A 50 1.67 10.08 -30.11
N ALA A 51 2.53 10.94 -30.65
CA ALA A 51 3.79 11.34 -30.01
C ALA A 51 3.55 12.40 -28.91
N VAL A 52 2.66 13.37 -29.16
CA VAL A 52 2.28 14.42 -28.22
C VAL A 52 1.49 13.85 -27.04
N VAL A 53 0.55 12.93 -27.28
CA VAL A 53 -0.19 12.25 -26.20
C VAL A 53 0.75 11.41 -25.35
N ARG A 54 1.68 10.65 -25.95
CA ARG A 54 2.69 9.88 -25.19
C ARG A 54 3.64 10.78 -24.40
N ALA A 55 4.06 11.91 -24.95
CA ALA A 55 4.90 12.89 -24.24
C ALA A 55 4.15 13.57 -23.09
N GLN A 56 2.87 13.93 -23.29
CA GLN A 56 2.01 14.49 -22.24
C GLN A 56 1.73 13.49 -21.13
N LEU A 57 1.56 12.21 -21.46
CA LEU A 57 1.36 11.13 -20.50
C LEU A 57 2.61 10.91 -19.63
N ALA A 58 3.79 10.89 -20.25
CA ALA A 58 5.07 10.80 -19.53
C ALA A 58 5.27 11.98 -18.56
N VAL A 59 4.93 13.20 -18.97
CA VAL A 59 5.02 14.40 -18.10
C VAL A 59 4.01 14.36 -16.95
N LEU A 60 2.81 13.80 -17.17
CA LEU A 60 1.79 13.65 -16.13
C LEU A 60 2.14 12.54 -15.14
N GLU A 61 2.71 11.42 -15.60
CA GLU A 61 3.21 10.33 -14.75
C GLU A 61 4.40 10.79 -13.89
N GLU A 62 5.31 11.57 -14.45
CA GLU A 62 6.45 12.15 -13.72
C GLU A 62 6.00 13.17 -12.67
N ARG A 63 4.97 13.99 -12.95
CA ARG A 63 4.40 14.95 -11.99
C ARG A 63 3.55 14.31 -10.91
N ALA A 64 2.85 13.22 -11.20
CA ALA A 64 2.01 12.51 -10.23
C ALA A 64 2.83 11.87 -9.09
N GLY A 65 4.12 11.59 -9.31
CA GLY A 65 5.02 11.08 -8.27
C GLY A 65 5.45 12.10 -7.21
N GLY A 66 5.20 13.40 -7.41
CA GLY A 66 5.77 14.48 -6.58
C GLY A 66 4.83 15.21 -5.62
N TYR A 67 3.50 15.19 -5.83
CA TYR A 67 2.57 16.04 -5.06
C TYR A 67 1.29 15.29 -4.67
N ALA A 68 1.03 15.18 -3.35
CA ALA A 68 -0.08 14.41 -2.79
C ALA A 68 -1.46 15.10 -2.83
N ALA A 69 -1.54 16.38 -3.22
CA ALA A 69 -2.76 17.17 -3.04
C ALA A 69 -3.67 17.26 -4.29
N ASP A 70 -3.23 16.81 -5.47
CA ASP A 70 -3.99 16.98 -6.74
C ASP A 70 -3.96 15.73 -7.64
N THR A 71 -3.72 14.56 -7.03
CA THR A 71 -3.54 13.27 -7.70
C THR A 71 -4.77 12.78 -8.44
N ASP A 72 -5.97 13.08 -7.93
CA ASP A 72 -7.24 12.57 -8.49
C ASP A 72 -7.65 13.25 -9.81
N ALA A 73 -7.27 14.51 -10.02
CA ALA A 73 -7.48 15.21 -11.29
C ALA A 73 -6.47 14.73 -12.35
N MET A 74 -5.21 14.51 -11.94
CA MET A 74 -4.16 14.00 -12.82
C MET A 74 -4.40 12.55 -13.25
N LEU A 75 -4.85 11.68 -12.34
CA LEU A 75 -5.17 10.28 -12.66
C LEU A 75 -6.36 10.17 -13.62
N ARG A 76 -7.37 11.05 -13.50
CA ARG A 76 -8.47 11.12 -14.47
C ARG A 76 -8.01 11.64 -15.85
N GLY A 77 -7.11 12.61 -15.87
CA GLY A 77 -6.49 13.10 -17.12
C GLY A 77 -5.64 12.04 -17.82
N ALA A 78 -4.80 11.31 -17.07
CA ALA A 78 -4.01 10.20 -17.58
C ALA A 78 -4.89 9.04 -18.09
N GLY A 79 -5.98 8.71 -17.37
CA GLY A 79 -6.96 7.72 -17.80
C GLY A 79 -7.65 8.08 -19.12
N ALA A 80 -8.00 9.35 -19.31
CA ALA A 80 -8.59 9.82 -20.57
C ALA A 80 -7.61 9.75 -21.75
N LEU A 81 -6.33 10.09 -21.52
CA LEU A 81 -5.29 10.00 -22.54
C LEU A 81 -4.92 8.55 -22.89
N HIS A 82 -4.90 7.64 -21.89
CA HIS A 82 -4.77 6.21 -22.14
C HIS A 82 -5.93 5.64 -22.96
N ALA A 83 -7.16 6.05 -22.68
CA ALA A 83 -8.32 5.64 -23.47
C ALA A 83 -8.25 6.14 -24.93
N GLN A 84 -7.75 7.36 -25.15
CA GLN A 84 -7.52 7.91 -26.48
C GLN A 84 -6.40 7.17 -27.24
N LEU A 85 -5.31 6.82 -26.56
CA LEU A 85 -4.22 6.05 -27.16
C LEU A 85 -4.68 4.63 -27.53
N ALA A 86 -5.42 3.96 -26.63
CA ALA A 86 -5.99 2.65 -26.90
C ALA A 86 -7.00 2.66 -28.06
N ALA A 87 -7.80 3.72 -28.18
CA ALA A 87 -8.71 3.89 -29.32
C ALA A 87 -7.97 4.13 -30.65
N ALA A 88 -6.87 4.89 -30.62
CA ALA A 88 -6.02 5.11 -31.78
C ALA A 88 -5.31 3.82 -32.22
N ASP A 89 -4.74 3.06 -31.27
CA ASP A 89 -4.10 1.77 -31.55
C ASP A 89 -5.11 0.75 -32.10
N ALA A 90 -6.33 0.71 -31.55
CA ALA A 90 -7.40 -0.14 -32.08
C ALA A 90 -7.80 0.24 -33.52
N ALA A 91 -7.82 1.54 -33.85
CA ALA A 91 -8.09 2.01 -35.21
C ALA A 91 -6.96 1.63 -36.20
N VAL A 92 -5.70 1.70 -35.78
CA VAL A 92 -4.54 1.26 -36.58
C VAL A 92 -4.59 -0.25 -36.81
N VAL A 93 -4.90 -1.04 -35.79
CA VAL A 93 -5.06 -2.50 -35.92
C VAL A 93 -6.19 -2.85 -36.88
N ALA A 94 -7.34 -2.16 -36.81
CA ALA A 94 -8.46 -2.36 -37.72
C ALA A 94 -8.09 -2.02 -39.18
N LEU A 95 -7.38 -0.92 -39.41
CA LEU A 95 -6.91 -0.53 -40.75
C LEU A 95 -5.89 -1.53 -41.32
N ARG A 96 -4.94 -1.99 -40.50
CA ARG A 96 -3.99 -3.04 -40.90
C ARG A 96 -4.70 -4.34 -41.28
N ALA A 97 -5.75 -4.72 -40.55
CA ALA A 97 -6.57 -5.87 -40.91
C ALA A 97 -7.30 -5.69 -42.27
N GLU A 98 -7.77 -4.48 -42.58
CA GLU A 98 -8.36 -4.18 -43.89
C GLU A 98 -7.35 -4.21 -45.04
N VAL A 99 -6.10 -3.77 -44.81
CA VAL A 99 -5.00 -3.89 -45.78
C VAL A 99 -4.64 -5.35 -46.05
N VAL A 100 -4.57 -6.19 -45.01
CA VAL A 100 -4.35 -7.63 -45.16
C VAL A 100 -5.49 -8.28 -45.94
N ALA A 101 -6.75 -7.90 -45.66
CA ALA A 101 -7.90 -8.40 -46.42
C ALA A 101 -7.85 -7.96 -47.90
N ALA A 102 -7.46 -6.72 -48.20
CA ALA A 102 -7.33 -6.21 -49.56
C ALA A 102 -6.21 -6.91 -50.36
N SER A 103 -5.06 -7.15 -49.73
CA SER A 103 -3.93 -7.86 -50.37
C SER A 103 -4.25 -9.34 -50.64
N GLN A 104 -4.96 -10.02 -49.74
CA GLN A 104 -5.45 -11.39 -49.98
C GLN A 104 -6.43 -11.45 -51.15
N LEU A 105 -7.27 -10.42 -51.28
CA LEU A 105 -8.22 -10.25 -52.37
C LEU A 105 -7.52 -10.10 -53.72
N ARG A 106 -6.47 -9.27 -53.77
CA ARG A 106 -5.62 -9.08 -54.94
C ARG A 106 -4.92 -10.38 -55.34
N ALA A 107 -4.36 -11.11 -54.38
CA ALA A 107 -3.73 -12.40 -54.62
C ALA A 107 -4.72 -13.42 -55.20
N ALA A 108 -5.95 -13.48 -54.67
CA ALA A 108 -7.00 -14.36 -55.19
C ALA A 108 -7.44 -13.97 -56.62
N ALA A 109 -7.52 -12.68 -56.94
CA ALA A 109 -7.83 -12.21 -58.28
C ALA A 109 -6.71 -12.52 -59.28
N GLN A 110 -5.45 -12.39 -58.88
CA GLN A 110 -4.28 -12.73 -59.71
C GLN A 110 -4.20 -14.23 -60.03
N ILE A 111 -4.51 -15.10 -59.06
CA ILE A 111 -4.55 -16.54 -59.29
C ILE A 111 -5.61 -16.89 -60.33
N ARG A 112 -6.82 -16.30 -60.22
CA ARG A 112 -7.89 -16.55 -61.20
C ARG A 112 -7.62 -15.97 -62.58
N ALA A 113 -6.96 -14.82 -62.67
CA ALA A 113 -6.52 -14.27 -63.95
C ALA A 113 -5.52 -15.22 -64.65
N ALA A 114 -4.58 -15.79 -63.88
CA ALA A 114 -3.64 -16.77 -64.40
C ALA A 114 -4.32 -18.10 -64.81
N GLU A 115 -5.34 -18.54 -64.08
CA GLU A 115 -6.17 -19.70 -64.46
C GLU A 115 -6.94 -19.44 -65.77
N ALA A 116 -7.53 -18.26 -65.93
CA ALA A 116 -8.24 -17.89 -67.17
C ALA A 116 -7.29 -17.76 -68.39
N GLU A 117 -6.07 -17.25 -68.19
CA GLU A 117 -5.04 -17.21 -69.24
C GLU A 117 -4.57 -18.62 -69.64
N ALA A 118 -4.44 -19.54 -68.67
CA ALA A 118 -4.11 -20.93 -68.94
C ALA A 118 -5.23 -21.66 -69.71
N GLU A 119 -6.50 -21.46 -69.32
CA GLU A 119 -7.65 -22.02 -70.06
C GLU A 119 -7.76 -21.45 -71.49
N ALA A 120 -7.47 -20.16 -71.68
CA ALA A 120 -7.43 -19.55 -73.01
C ALA A 120 -6.29 -20.13 -73.87
N ALA A 121 -5.13 -20.40 -73.28
CA ALA A 121 -4.01 -21.04 -73.97
C ALA A 121 -4.31 -22.50 -74.36
N ASP A 122 -4.98 -23.26 -73.48
CA ASP A 122 -5.41 -24.63 -73.77
C ASP A 122 -6.47 -24.68 -74.89
N LEU A 123 -7.41 -23.72 -74.91
CA LEU A 123 -8.39 -23.57 -75.99
C LEU A 123 -7.74 -23.18 -77.33
N ALA A 124 -6.69 -22.34 -77.31
CA ALA A 124 -5.92 -22.00 -78.49
C ALA A 124 -5.16 -23.23 -79.04
N ALA A 125 -4.52 -24.00 -78.17
CA ALA A 125 -3.83 -25.24 -78.54
C ALA A 125 -4.80 -26.30 -79.12
N ALA A 126 -6.01 -26.42 -78.54
CA ALA A 126 -7.06 -27.29 -79.06
C ALA A 126 -7.55 -26.85 -80.45
N ARG A 127 -7.66 -25.54 -80.68
CA ARG A 127 -8.03 -24.98 -81.99
C ARG A 127 -6.97 -25.27 -83.05
N ASP A 128 -5.70 -25.13 -82.71
CA ASP A 128 -4.58 -25.40 -83.64
C ASP A 128 -4.46 -26.90 -83.95
N SER A 129 -4.72 -27.76 -82.97
CA SER A 129 -4.83 -29.21 -83.18
C SER A 129 -5.95 -29.59 -84.14
N LEU A 130 -7.14 -28.97 -83.99
CA LEU A 130 -8.28 -29.18 -84.89
C LEU A 130 -8.01 -28.66 -86.31
N ALA A 131 -7.29 -27.54 -86.45
CA ALA A 131 -6.88 -27.01 -87.74
C ALA A 131 -5.90 -27.97 -88.45
N SER A 132 -4.93 -28.53 -87.72
CA SER A 132 -4.00 -29.53 -88.23
C SER A 132 -4.71 -30.82 -88.67
N GLN A 133 -5.71 -31.28 -87.91
CA GLN A 133 -6.54 -32.42 -88.28
C GLN A 133 -7.36 -32.16 -89.56
N HIS A 134 -7.95 -30.97 -89.71
CA HIS A 134 -8.64 -30.58 -90.95
C HIS A 134 -7.70 -30.58 -92.17
N GLN A 135 -6.46 -30.13 -91.99
CA GLN A 135 -5.45 -30.11 -93.05
C GLN A 135 -5.02 -31.53 -93.47
N ARG A 136 -4.91 -32.46 -92.52
CA ARG A 136 -4.66 -33.89 -92.81
C ARG A 136 -5.81 -34.55 -93.56
N VAL A 137 -7.07 -34.24 -93.21
CA VAL A 137 -8.25 -34.76 -93.92
C VAL A 137 -8.31 -34.25 -95.36
N LEU A 138 -7.97 -32.98 -95.60
CA LEU A 138 -7.88 -32.44 -96.96
C LEU A 138 -6.76 -33.09 -97.79
N LEU A 139 -5.63 -33.45 -97.17
CA LEU A 139 -4.54 -34.15 -97.84
C LEU A 139 -4.93 -35.58 -98.26
N VAL A 140 -5.67 -36.29 -97.40
CA VAL A 140 -6.19 -37.63 -97.69
C VAL A 140 -7.22 -37.60 -98.82
N LEU A 141 -8.09 -36.58 -98.85
CA LEU A 141 -9.04 -36.37 -99.95
C LEU A 141 -8.34 -36.04 -101.28
N ALA A 142 -7.25 -35.25 -101.26
CA ALA A 142 -6.46 -34.97 -102.45
C ALA A 142 -5.74 -36.22 -103.00
N HIS A 143 -5.29 -37.12 -102.11
CA HIS A 143 -4.65 -38.38 -102.50
C HIS A 143 -5.66 -39.37 -103.10
N ALA A 144 -6.89 -39.43 -102.58
CA ALA A 144 -7.96 -40.28 -103.12
C ALA A 144 -8.38 -39.86 -104.55
N ILE A 145 -8.39 -38.56 -104.85
CA ILE A 145 -8.70 -38.02 -106.20
C ILE A 145 -7.56 -38.31 -107.20
N GLY A 146 -6.32 -38.45 -106.73
CA GLY A 146 -5.17 -38.82 -107.57
C GLY A 146 -5.24 -40.27 -108.07
N ILE A 147 -5.69 -41.19 -107.22
CA ILE A 147 -5.78 -42.63 -107.52
C ILE A 147 -6.88 -42.93 -108.55
N GLU A 148 -8.00 -42.19 -108.55
CA GLU A 148 -9.05 -42.31 -109.57
C GLU A 148 -8.59 -41.88 -110.98
N ARG A 149 -7.57 -41.00 -111.11
CA ARG A 149 -7.05 -40.57 -112.42
C ARG A 149 -6.08 -41.55 -113.06
N GLU A 150 -5.36 -42.36 -112.28
CA GLU A 150 -4.46 -43.38 -112.82
C GLU A 150 -5.22 -44.62 -113.31
N LEU A 151 -6.33 -44.98 -112.67
CA LEU A 151 -7.20 -46.09 -113.10
C LEU A 151 -7.93 -45.84 -114.44
N LEU A 152 -8.13 -44.58 -114.83
CA LEU A 152 -8.72 -44.21 -116.13
C LEU A 152 -7.69 -44.16 -117.28
N ALA A 153 -6.39 -44.28 -116.99
CA ALA A 153 -5.32 -44.22 -118.00
C ALA A 153 -4.87 -45.60 -118.53
N ASP A 154 -5.13 -46.69 -117.77
CA ASP A 154 -4.71 -48.04 -118.13
C ASP A 154 -5.75 -48.83 -118.94
N GLU A 155 -6.98 -48.33 -119.07
CA GLU A 155 -8.05 -48.94 -119.87
C GLU A 155 -7.89 -48.66 -121.40
N ALA A 156 -7.03 -47.71 -121.79
CA ALA A 156 -6.83 -47.30 -123.19
C ALA A 156 -5.63 -47.97 -123.91
N ARG A 157 -4.90 -48.88 -123.23
CA ARG A 157 -3.67 -49.51 -123.78
C ARG A 157 -3.82 -50.97 -124.25
N LEU A 158 -5.00 -51.58 -124.06
CA LEU A 158 -5.23 -53.00 -124.38
C LEU A 158 -6.02 -53.26 -125.67
N GLU A 159 -6.28 -52.23 -126.48
CA GLU A 159 -7.08 -52.32 -127.72
C GLU A 159 -6.27 -52.22 -129.02
N THR A 160 -4.93 -52.23 -128.99
CA THR A 160 -4.06 -52.00 -130.18
C THR A 160 -3.11 -53.13 -130.55
N GLU A 161 -3.20 -54.32 -129.93
CA GLU A 161 -2.27 -55.45 -130.19
C GLU A 161 -2.90 -56.67 -130.89
N LEU A 162 -4.11 -56.57 -131.47
CA LEU A 162 -4.81 -57.72 -132.05
C LEU A 162 -4.90 -57.79 -133.60
N ASP A 163 -4.33 -56.84 -134.36
CA ASP A 163 -4.59 -56.74 -135.82
C ASP A 163 -3.39 -57.04 -136.77
N ASN A 164 -2.24 -57.50 -136.29
CA ASN A 164 -1.02 -57.62 -137.13
C ASN A 164 -0.55 -59.07 -137.46
N ALA A 165 -1.40 -60.09 -137.33
CA ALA A 165 -0.95 -61.50 -137.39
C ALA A 165 -1.08 -62.22 -138.75
N ASP A 166 -1.87 -61.74 -139.73
CA ASP A 166 -2.29 -62.62 -140.86
C ASP A 166 -1.61 -62.42 -142.23
N ALA A 167 -0.61 -61.55 -142.37
CA ALA A 167 -0.05 -61.22 -143.70
C ALA A 167 1.34 -61.81 -144.03
N ILE A 168 2.03 -62.51 -143.12
CA ILE A 168 3.44 -62.96 -143.31
C ILE A 168 3.55 -64.51 -143.40
N ALA A 169 2.44 -65.19 -143.66
CA ALA A 169 2.33 -66.65 -143.57
C ALA A 169 2.75 -67.46 -144.83
N ALA A 170 3.03 -66.84 -145.99
CA ALA A 170 3.15 -67.61 -147.25
C ALA A 170 4.57 -67.68 -147.88
N ALA A 171 5.55 -66.87 -147.47
CA ALA A 171 6.84 -66.77 -148.19
C ALA A 171 8.05 -67.41 -147.48
N LEU A 172 7.92 -67.85 -146.23
CA LEU A 172 9.03 -68.34 -145.37
C LEU A 172 9.00 -69.86 -145.15
N VAL A 173 8.67 -70.67 -146.18
CA VAL A 173 8.60 -72.14 -146.04
C VAL A 173 9.90 -72.87 -146.44
N LYS A 174 10.84 -72.23 -147.16
CA LYS A 174 12.03 -72.92 -147.68
C LYS A 174 13.40 -72.47 -147.12
N ALA A 175 13.45 -71.43 -146.29
CA ALA A 175 14.64 -70.99 -145.55
C ALA A 175 14.53 -71.20 -144.01
N ARG A 176 13.45 -71.88 -143.58
CA ARG A 176 12.86 -71.90 -142.23
C ARG A 176 13.55 -72.79 -141.18
N HIS A 177 14.26 -73.84 -141.56
CA HIS A 177 14.64 -74.86 -140.58
C HIS A 177 15.96 -74.60 -139.82
N GLY A 178 16.80 -73.64 -140.25
CA GLY A 178 18.06 -73.31 -139.57
C GLY A 178 18.00 -72.06 -138.69
N LEU A 179 17.14 -71.09 -139.02
CA LEU A 179 17.02 -69.81 -138.30
C LEU A 179 15.94 -69.83 -137.19
N LEU A 180 15.11 -70.87 -137.12
CA LEU A 180 14.04 -70.99 -136.12
C LEU A 180 14.55 -71.36 -134.73
N ASP A 181 15.59 -72.19 -134.61
CA ASP A 181 16.17 -72.56 -133.32
C ASP A 181 16.91 -71.37 -132.68
N ASP A 182 17.60 -70.56 -133.50
CA ASP A 182 18.28 -69.35 -133.04
C ASP A 182 17.29 -68.22 -132.66
N VAL A 183 16.19 -68.02 -133.41
CA VAL A 183 15.17 -67.01 -133.06
C VAL A 183 14.33 -67.42 -131.86
N ALA A 184 14.05 -68.72 -131.66
CA ALA A 184 13.37 -69.21 -130.47
C ALA A 184 14.25 -69.07 -129.21
N SER A 185 15.55 -69.38 -129.32
CA SER A 185 16.50 -69.18 -128.21
C SER A 185 16.69 -67.69 -127.88
N LEU A 186 16.75 -66.81 -128.89
CA LEU A 186 16.85 -65.35 -128.69
C LEU A 186 15.56 -64.74 -128.12
N ARG A 187 14.36 -65.22 -128.52
CA ARG A 187 13.10 -64.79 -127.90
C ARG A 187 12.99 -65.26 -126.46
N SER A 188 13.31 -66.52 -126.18
CA SER A 188 13.35 -67.03 -124.80
C SER A 188 14.38 -66.28 -123.94
N ALA A 189 15.55 -65.93 -124.50
CA ALA A 189 16.57 -65.14 -123.81
C ALA A 189 16.13 -63.69 -123.59
N ARG A 190 15.45 -63.08 -124.56
CA ARG A 190 14.86 -61.73 -124.43
C ARG A 190 13.75 -61.72 -123.39
N ASP A 191 12.82 -62.67 -123.42
CA ASP A 191 11.69 -62.72 -122.50
C ASP A 191 12.20 -63.02 -121.07
N ALA A 192 13.24 -63.85 -120.93
CA ALA A 192 13.96 -64.03 -119.67
C ALA A 192 14.68 -62.74 -119.21
N ALA A 193 15.27 -61.98 -120.12
CA ALA A 193 15.92 -60.70 -119.81
C ALA A 193 14.90 -59.61 -119.42
N VAL A 194 13.73 -59.57 -120.07
CA VAL A 194 12.62 -58.66 -119.75
C VAL A 194 12.01 -59.04 -118.40
N ALA A 195 11.77 -60.33 -118.14
CA ALA A 195 11.33 -60.80 -116.82
C ALA A 195 12.34 -60.46 -115.72
N LYS A 196 13.65 -60.60 -116.00
CA LYS A 196 14.72 -60.21 -115.08
C LYS A 196 14.77 -58.69 -114.87
N ALA A 197 14.56 -57.89 -115.92
CA ALA A 197 14.49 -56.43 -115.81
C ALA A 197 13.25 -55.98 -115.01
N ALA A 198 12.09 -56.58 -115.25
CA ALA A 198 10.87 -56.33 -114.48
C ALA A 198 11.06 -56.67 -112.99
N ALA A 199 11.66 -57.83 -112.68
CA ALA A 199 11.99 -58.21 -111.31
C ALA A 199 12.97 -57.24 -110.64
N VAL A 200 13.95 -56.71 -111.38
CA VAL A 200 14.88 -55.68 -110.86
C VAL A 200 14.16 -54.35 -110.61
N ILE A 201 13.21 -53.96 -111.48
CA ILE A 201 12.40 -52.74 -111.28
C ILE A 201 11.52 -52.89 -110.04
N GLU A 202 10.85 -54.02 -109.87
CA GLU A 202 10.03 -54.32 -108.70
C GLU A 202 10.88 -54.34 -107.41
N THR A 203 12.05 -54.97 -107.46
CA THR A 203 13.01 -54.97 -106.34
C THR A 203 13.48 -53.55 -106.01
N ASN A 204 13.78 -52.73 -107.02
CA ASN A 204 14.18 -51.35 -106.82
C ASN A 204 13.05 -50.47 -106.28
N ALA A 205 11.81 -50.71 -106.69
CA ALA A 205 10.63 -50.02 -106.14
C ALA A 205 10.42 -50.38 -104.67
N ARG A 206 10.54 -51.68 -104.32
CA ARG A 206 10.48 -52.14 -102.94
C ARG A 206 11.59 -51.54 -102.07
N LEU A 207 12.85 -51.54 -102.54
CA LEU A 207 13.97 -50.94 -101.81
C LEU A 207 13.80 -49.42 -101.62
N ARG A 208 13.19 -48.73 -102.58
CA ARG A 208 12.86 -47.30 -102.42
C ARG A 208 11.79 -47.09 -101.37
N SER A 209 10.72 -47.89 -101.38
CA SER A 209 9.69 -47.86 -100.33
C SER A 209 10.29 -48.13 -98.95
N GLU A 210 11.10 -49.18 -98.81
CA GLU A 210 11.76 -49.54 -97.54
C GLU A 210 12.71 -48.42 -97.06
N ARG A 211 13.41 -47.75 -97.98
CA ARG A 211 14.25 -46.60 -97.67
C ARG A 211 13.40 -45.40 -97.23
N ASP A 212 12.32 -45.10 -97.93
CA ASP A 212 11.46 -43.95 -97.62
C ASP A 212 10.74 -44.17 -96.26
N ASP A 213 10.34 -45.41 -95.96
CA ASP A 213 9.87 -45.82 -94.63
C ASP A 213 10.97 -45.64 -93.57
N ALA A 214 12.21 -46.06 -93.86
CA ALA A 214 13.34 -45.88 -92.94
C ALA A 214 13.64 -44.40 -92.69
N VAL A 215 13.59 -43.54 -93.71
CA VAL A 215 13.76 -42.09 -93.55
C VAL A 215 12.62 -41.49 -92.73
N ALA A 216 11.37 -41.91 -92.95
CA ALA A 216 10.23 -41.47 -92.15
C ALA A 216 10.38 -41.89 -90.67
N THR A 217 10.85 -43.11 -90.40
CA THR A 217 11.12 -43.56 -89.03
C THR A 217 12.28 -42.79 -88.38
N ALA A 218 13.33 -42.45 -89.12
CA ALA A 218 14.44 -41.65 -88.62
C ALA A 218 14.00 -40.22 -88.28
N ALA A 219 13.20 -39.58 -89.16
CA ALA A 219 12.64 -38.26 -88.89
C ALA A 219 11.73 -38.27 -87.64
N ALA A 220 10.88 -39.29 -87.49
CA ALA A 220 10.04 -39.43 -86.30
C ALA A 220 10.87 -39.67 -85.02
N ALA A 221 12.02 -40.36 -85.12
CA ALA A 221 12.93 -40.56 -84.00
C ALA A 221 13.67 -39.27 -83.61
N ASP A 222 14.04 -38.44 -84.59
CA ASP A 222 14.64 -37.12 -84.35
C ASP A 222 13.64 -36.16 -83.71
N ASP A 223 12.39 -36.12 -84.19
CA ASP A 223 11.30 -35.35 -83.56
C ASP A 223 11.08 -35.80 -82.11
N ALA A 224 11.04 -37.12 -81.87
CA ALA A 224 10.89 -37.67 -80.52
C ALA A 224 12.07 -37.32 -79.60
N ARG A 225 13.29 -37.26 -80.16
CA ARG A 225 14.49 -36.83 -79.43
C ARG A 225 14.42 -35.36 -79.07
N GLU A 226 14.01 -34.48 -79.99
CA GLU A 226 13.86 -33.04 -79.72
C GLU A 226 12.82 -32.80 -78.62
N VAL A 227 11.69 -33.50 -78.66
CA VAL A 227 10.67 -33.46 -77.60
C VAL A 227 11.23 -33.94 -76.27
N ALA A 228 12.03 -35.02 -76.26
CA ALA A 228 12.65 -35.53 -75.04
C ALA A 228 13.71 -34.56 -74.45
N GLU A 229 14.51 -33.91 -75.29
CA GLU A 229 15.48 -32.90 -74.89
C GLU A 229 14.78 -31.64 -74.33
N ALA A 230 13.70 -31.18 -74.97
CA ALA A 230 12.87 -30.10 -74.48
C ALA A 230 12.20 -30.43 -73.12
N ALA A 231 11.67 -31.65 -72.98
CA ALA A 231 11.11 -32.13 -71.71
C ALA A 231 12.19 -32.22 -70.60
N GLY A 232 13.40 -32.68 -70.94
CA GLY A 232 14.55 -32.70 -70.03
C GLY A 232 14.97 -31.32 -69.55
N ALA A 233 15.02 -30.34 -70.47
CA ALA A 233 15.32 -28.95 -70.13
C ALA A 233 14.23 -28.32 -69.23
N ALA A 234 12.96 -28.58 -69.52
CA ALA A 234 11.84 -28.13 -68.69
C ALA A 234 11.91 -28.74 -67.27
N ALA A 235 12.20 -30.04 -67.16
CA ALA A 235 12.38 -30.71 -65.87
C ALA A 235 13.57 -30.15 -65.07
N ALA A 236 14.70 -29.87 -65.72
CA ALA A 236 15.87 -29.26 -65.08
C ALA A 236 15.56 -27.85 -64.55
N SER A 237 14.84 -27.04 -65.33
CA SER A 237 14.38 -25.71 -64.92
C SER A 237 13.43 -25.77 -63.72
N ALA A 238 12.46 -26.69 -63.75
CA ALA A 238 11.53 -26.90 -62.64
C ALA A 238 12.25 -27.34 -61.35
N LEU A 239 13.26 -28.21 -61.46
CA LEU A 239 14.06 -28.67 -60.32
C LEU A 239 14.92 -27.54 -59.74
N LEU A 240 15.49 -26.69 -60.58
CA LEU A 240 16.23 -25.50 -60.14
C LEU A 240 15.31 -24.52 -59.39
N ALA A 241 14.12 -24.25 -59.92
CA ALA A 241 13.11 -23.41 -59.28
C ALA A 241 12.64 -23.99 -57.93
N ALA A 242 12.44 -25.31 -57.85
CA ALA A 242 12.11 -26.00 -56.61
C ALA A 242 13.24 -25.88 -55.56
N ASN A 243 14.50 -26.04 -55.98
CA ASN A 243 15.66 -25.87 -55.11
C ASN A 243 15.81 -24.43 -54.60
N GLN A 244 15.54 -23.42 -55.43
CA GLN A 244 15.51 -22.03 -55.01
C GLN A 244 14.40 -21.78 -53.97
N LYS A 245 13.18 -22.31 -54.19
CA LYS A 245 12.09 -22.23 -53.21
C LYS A 245 12.47 -22.91 -51.89
N LEU A 246 13.13 -24.08 -51.95
CA LEU A 246 13.62 -24.78 -50.77
C LEU A 246 14.66 -23.98 -50.00
N ALA A 247 15.62 -23.35 -50.71
CA ALA A 247 16.62 -22.48 -50.12
C ALA A 247 15.96 -21.27 -49.41
N ALA A 248 15.02 -20.60 -50.07
CA ALA A 248 14.27 -19.49 -49.47
C ALA A 248 13.52 -19.92 -48.19
N LYS A 249 12.87 -21.09 -48.21
CA LYS A 249 12.21 -21.65 -47.02
C LYS A 249 13.20 -21.96 -45.89
N ARG A 250 14.40 -22.47 -46.20
CA ARG A 250 15.45 -22.71 -45.19
C ARG A 250 15.90 -21.41 -44.54
N THR A 251 16.09 -20.34 -45.32
CA THR A 251 16.42 -19.01 -44.80
C THR A 251 15.31 -18.46 -43.90
N LEU A 252 14.04 -18.59 -44.31
CA LEU A 252 12.90 -18.19 -43.48
C LEU A 252 12.87 -18.95 -42.15
N ILE A 253 13.08 -20.27 -42.18
CA ILE A 253 13.13 -21.11 -40.97
C ILE A 253 14.27 -20.68 -40.06
N ALA A 254 15.45 -20.34 -40.60
CA ALA A 254 16.57 -19.82 -39.82
C ALA A 254 16.18 -18.50 -39.12
N GLY A 255 15.64 -17.53 -39.87
CA GLY A 255 15.19 -16.26 -39.30
C GLY A 255 14.08 -16.42 -38.23
N LEU A 256 13.16 -17.38 -38.42
CA LEU A 256 12.14 -17.69 -37.41
C LEU A 256 12.75 -18.33 -36.15
N LYS A 257 13.78 -19.18 -36.27
CA LYS A 257 14.51 -19.74 -35.13
C LYS A 257 15.24 -18.65 -34.34
N ASP A 258 15.89 -17.73 -35.05
CA ASP A 258 16.59 -16.61 -34.41
C ASP A 258 15.61 -15.73 -33.63
N ARG A 259 14.46 -15.41 -34.23
CA ARG A 259 13.40 -14.65 -33.56
C ARG A 259 12.78 -15.40 -32.38
N LEU A 260 12.63 -16.72 -32.47
CA LEU A 260 12.18 -17.55 -31.34
C LEU A 260 13.20 -17.52 -30.18
N ASN A 261 14.49 -17.58 -30.48
CA ASN A 261 15.55 -17.50 -29.48
C ASN A 261 15.60 -16.11 -28.81
N ASP A 262 15.41 -15.04 -29.58
CA ASP A 262 15.33 -13.67 -29.06
C ASP A 262 14.13 -13.51 -28.10
N VAL A 263 12.95 -13.99 -28.50
CA VAL A 263 11.75 -13.96 -27.63
C VAL A 263 11.95 -14.79 -26.35
N ARG A 264 12.64 -15.94 -26.43
CA ARG A 264 12.98 -16.72 -25.23
C ARG A 264 13.92 -15.96 -24.29
N SER A 265 14.94 -15.31 -24.84
CA SER A 265 15.86 -14.47 -24.07
C SER A 265 15.14 -13.30 -23.37
N GLN A 266 14.22 -12.64 -24.08
CA GLN A 266 13.37 -11.59 -23.51
C GLN A 266 12.47 -12.12 -22.38
N LEU A 267 11.88 -13.30 -22.57
CA LEU A 267 11.05 -13.95 -21.55
C LEU A 267 11.85 -14.30 -20.29
N ASP A 268 13.06 -14.83 -20.45
CA ASP A 268 13.91 -15.17 -19.31
C ASP A 268 14.39 -13.93 -18.56
N THR A 269 14.69 -12.85 -19.29
CA THR A 269 14.98 -11.52 -18.70
C THR A 269 13.79 -10.99 -17.91
N ALA A 270 12.58 -11.04 -18.49
CA ALA A 270 11.35 -10.61 -17.82
C ALA A 270 11.08 -11.43 -16.55
N ARG A 271 11.28 -12.76 -16.60
CA ARG A 271 11.17 -13.63 -15.41
C ARG A 271 12.19 -13.28 -14.34
N SER A 272 13.42 -12.93 -14.73
CA SER A 272 14.45 -12.49 -13.79
C SER A 272 14.07 -11.19 -13.09
N MET A 273 13.55 -10.21 -13.85
CA MET A 273 13.07 -8.93 -13.30
C MET A 273 11.88 -9.16 -12.36
N LEU A 274 10.94 -10.04 -12.71
CA LEU A 274 9.82 -10.38 -11.86
C LEU A 274 10.29 -10.95 -10.51
N ARG A 275 11.23 -11.90 -10.52
CA ARG A 275 11.81 -12.47 -9.28
C ARG A 275 12.51 -11.41 -8.43
N SER A 276 13.22 -10.46 -9.04
CA SER A 276 13.85 -9.38 -8.26
C SER A 276 12.83 -8.43 -7.65
N LEU A 277 11.73 -8.16 -8.37
CA LEU A 277 10.64 -7.35 -7.85
C LEU A 277 9.93 -8.06 -6.69
N ASP A 278 9.62 -9.35 -6.83
CA ASP A 278 9.03 -10.14 -5.74
C ASP A 278 9.91 -10.14 -4.48
N ALA A 279 11.24 -10.29 -4.66
CA ALA A 279 12.18 -10.20 -3.55
C ALA A 279 12.21 -8.82 -2.89
N SER A 280 12.18 -7.75 -3.70
CA SER A 280 12.13 -6.37 -3.21
C SER A 280 10.82 -6.07 -2.46
N GLN A 281 9.69 -6.59 -2.96
CA GLN A 281 8.39 -6.47 -2.32
C GLN A 281 8.40 -7.16 -0.96
N GLY A 282 8.90 -8.40 -0.88
CA GLY A 282 9.02 -9.11 0.39
C GLY A 282 9.91 -8.39 1.41
N GLY A 283 11.00 -7.76 0.95
CA GLY A 283 11.85 -6.93 1.80
C GLY A 283 11.13 -5.69 2.35
N LEU A 284 10.41 -4.97 1.48
CA LEU A 284 9.63 -3.80 1.88
C LEU A 284 8.47 -4.15 2.82
N GLU A 285 7.79 -5.26 2.59
CA GLU A 285 6.72 -5.74 3.48
C GLU A 285 7.27 -6.03 4.89
N ALA A 286 8.46 -6.66 4.99
CA ALA A 286 9.11 -6.89 6.27
C ALA A 286 9.53 -5.58 6.97
N GLU A 287 10.06 -4.62 6.23
CA GLU A 287 10.42 -3.29 6.76
C GLU A 287 9.19 -2.53 7.28
N VAL A 288 8.08 -2.59 6.55
CA VAL A 288 6.80 -1.99 6.98
C VAL A 288 6.29 -2.64 8.28
N VAL A 289 6.45 -3.94 8.46
CA VAL A 289 6.09 -4.62 9.71
C VAL A 289 6.95 -4.11 10.87
N LEU A 290 8.27 -4.04 10.69
CA LEU A 290 9.20 -3.53 11.71
C LEU A 290 8.87 -2.07 12.10
N LEU A 291 8.63 -1.20 11.11
CA LEU A 291 8.26 0.20 11.38
C LEU A 291 6.92 0.32 12.12
N ARG A 292 5.95 -0.57 11.86
CA ARG A 292 4.69 -0.60 12.60
C ARG A 292 4.90 -1.03 14.05
N GLU A 293 5.76 -2.01 14.28
CA GLU A 293 6.14 -2.46 15.63
C GLU A 293 6.86 -1.35 16.40
N GLU A 294 7.82 -0.66 15.77
CA GLU A 294 8.53 0.48 16.35
C GLU A 294 7.56 1.63 16.68
N CYS A 295 6.64 1.96 15.78
CA CYS A 295 5.58 2.93 16.04
C CYS A 295 4.61 2.50 17.16
N ALA A 296 4.38 1.21 17.35
CA ALA A 296 3.56 0.71 18.46
C ALA A 296 4.30 0.84 19.80
N GLN A 297 5.60 0.51 19.82
CA GLN A 297 6.46 0.69 20.99
C GLN A 297 6.56 2.15 21.41
N LEU A 298 6.86 3.06 20.47
CA LEU A 298 6.95 4.50 20.75
C LEU A 298 5.62 5.07 21.27
N ARG A 299 4.47 4.58 20.79
CA ARG A 299 3.16 4.99 21.35
C ARG A 299 2.97 4.51 22.78
N ALA A 300 3.36 3.26 23.09
CA ALA A 300 3.28 2.72 24.44
C ALA A 300 4.19 3.47 25.42
N GLU A 301 5.42 3.81 24.98
CA GLU A 301 6.34 4.63 25.76
C GLU A 301 5.78 6.03 26.01
N ASN A 302 5.18 6.67 25.00
CA ASN A 302 4.58 7.99 25.15
C ASN A 302 3.40 7.98 26.14
N GLU A 303 2.54 6.95 26.08
CA GLU A 303 1.44 6.79 27.03
C GLU A 303 1.94 6.58 28.46
N ALA A 304 2.98 5.77 28.64
CA ALA A 304 3.63 5.56 29.92
C ALA A 304 4.22 6.87 30.47
N LEU A 305 4.94 7.63 29.63
CA LEU A 305 5.50 8.93 29.99
C LEU A 305 4.39 9.93 30.37
N SER A 306 3.32 10.01 29.59
CA SER A 306 2.15 10.84 29.88
C SER A 306 1.55 10.51 31.24
N THR A 307 1.41 9.22 31.57
CA THR A 307 0.91 8.77 32.86
C THR A 307 1.85 9.17 34.01
N THR A 308 3.17 9.00 33.83
CA THR A 308 4.16 9.42 34.84
C THR A 308 4.21 10.93 35.04
N LEU A 309 4.00 11.71 33.98
CA LEU A 309 3.92 13.16 34.07
C LEU A 309 2.66 13.59 34.84
N ALA A 310 1.52 12.94 34.56
CA ALA A 310 0.29 13.18 35.30
C ALA A 310 0.45 12.87 36.80
N SER A 311 1.06 11.74 37.16
CA SER A 311 1.32 11.41 38.58
C SER A 311 2.28 12.41 39.23
N ALA A 312 3.39 12.75 38.56
CA ALA A 312 4.34 13.74 39.08
C ALA A 312 3.69 15.13 39.26
N SER A 313 2.79 15.53 38.37
CA SER A 313 2.04 16.79 38.49
C SER A 313 1.09 16.78 39.69
N ALA A 314 0.44 15.64 39.97
CA ALA A 314 -0.43 15.48 41.13
C ALA A 314 0.38 15.49 42.44
N GLU A 315 1.54 14.83 42.47
CA GLU A 315 2.48 14.89 43.58
C GLU A 315 2.99 16.31 43.82
N GLY A 316 3.31 17.05 42.74
CA GLY A 316 3.71 18.46 42.83
C GLY A 316 2.61 19.36 43.40
N ALA A 317 1.35 19.13 43.00
CA ALA A 317 0.20 19.85 43.56
C ALA A 317 0.00 19.54 45.05
N ALA A 318 0.08 18.26 45.45
CA ALA A 318 0.00 17.86 46.84
C ALA A 318 1.13 18.48 47.69
N ALA A 319 2.36 18.48 47.17
CA ALA A 319 3.49 19.12 47.84
C ALA A 319 3.31 20.65 47.98
N ALA A 320 2.67 21.30 47.01
CA ALA A 320 2.34 22.72 47.09
C ALA A 320 1.26 23.00 48.16
N ASP A 321 0.25 22.14 48.27
CA ASP A 321 -0.77 22.21 49.33
C ASP A 321 -0.15 21.99 50.71
N ASP A 322 0.74 21.00 50.85
CA ASP A 322 1.50 20.75 52.08
C ASP A 322 2.37 21.96 52.46
N ALA A 323 3.04 22.58 51.50
CA ALA A 323 3.84 23.78 51.73
C ALA A 323 2.97 24.98 52.15
N ALA A 324 1.77 25.13 51.59
CA ALA A 324 0.82 26.16 52.00
C ALA A 324 0.29 25.92 53.41
N ALA A 325 -0.04 24.68 53.77
CA ALA A 325 -0.47 24.29 55.11
C ALA A 325 0.63 24.54 56.14
N LEU A 326 1.89 24.18 55.83
CA LEU A 326 3.03 24.48 56.70
C LEU A 326 3.25 25.99 56.89
N ARG A 327 3.05 26.79 55.84
CA ARG A 327 3.15 28.25 55.93
C ARG A 327 2.05 28.84 56.84
N ASP A 328 0.80 28.38 56.71
CA ASP A 328 -0.29 28.80 57.61
C ASP A 328 -0.07 28.38 59.07
N ILE A 329 0.46 27.17 59.30
CA ILE A 329 0.86 26.72 60.64
C ILE A 329 1.95 27.63 61.21
N ASN A 330 2.96 27.98 60.41
CA ASN A 330 4.02 28.87 60.84
C ASN A 330 3.49 30.27 61.18
N ASP A 331 2.62 30.84 60.33
CA ASP A 331 1.98 32.14 60.58
C ASP A 331 1.12 32.14 61.85
N LYS A 332 0.47 31.01 62.18
CA LYS A 332 -0.28 30.82 63.43
C LYS A 332 0.66 30.73 64.64
N LEU A 333 1.77 30.00 64.51
CA LEU A 333 2.80 29.89 65.54
C LEU A 333 3.44 31.25 65.82
N GLU A 334 3.82 32.00 64.79
CA GLU A 334 4.35 33.35 64.93
C GLU A 334 3.36 34.27 65.65
N ARG A 335 2.08 34.26 65.26
CA ARG A 335 1.03 35.01 65.96
C ARG A 335 0.88 34.59 67.43
N ALA A 336 0.87 33.28 67.72
CA ALA A 336 0.78 32.77 69.09
C ALA A 336 1.99 33.19 69.93
N LEU A 337 3.21 33.15 69.37
CA LEU A 337 4.43 33.60 70.04
C LEU A 337 4.42 35.11 70.32
N ILE A 338 3.86 35.93 69.43
CA ILE A 338 3.68 37.36 69.67
C ILE A 338 2.74 37.58 70.85
N VAL A 339 1.57 36.93 70.86
CA VAL A 339 0.60 37.02 71.97
C VAL A 339 1.21 36.53 73.28
N GLU A 340 1.98 35.44 73.27
CA GLU A 340 2.69 34.94 74.46
C GLU A 340 3.72 35.97 74.97
N ARG A 341 4.48 36.62 74.07
CA ARG A 341 5.43 37.67 74.45
C ARG A 341 4.74 38.89 75.03
N GLU A 342 3.60 39.31 74.46
CA GLU A 342 2.81 40.44 74.97
C GLU A 342 2.19 40.13 76.34
N THR A 343 1.64 38.92 76.52
CA THR A 343 1.09 38.48 77.80
C THR A 343 2.17 38.33 78.88
N ARG A 344 3.35 37.80 78.54
CA ARG A 344 4.49 37.82 79.48
C ARG A 344 4.97 39.23 79.78
N SER A 345 5.06 40.10 78.79
CA SER A 345 5.48 41.50 78.98
C SER A 345 4.55 42.24 79.93
N THR A 346 3.23 42.10 79.74
CA THR A 346 2.22 42.69 80.62
C THR A 346 2.24 42.08 82.01
N ALA A 347 2.44 40.76 82.15
CA ALA A 347 2.60 40.10 83.45
C ALA A 347 3.87 40.58 84.19
N VAL A 348 4.99 40.73 83.49
CA VAL A 348 6.23 41.27 84.06
C VAL A 348 6.04 42.73 84.48
N ALA A 349 5.38 43.55 83.67
CA ALA A 349 5.05 44.93 84.03
C ALA A 349 4.15 45.00 85.27
N ALA A 350 3.12 44.15 85.36
CA ALA A 350 2.25 44.05 86.53
C ALA A 350 3.03 43.59 87.78
N SER A 351 3.93 42.61 87.64
CA SER A 351 4.80 42.17 88.74
C SER A 351 5.78 43.25 89.19
N ALA A 352 6.32 44.04 88.27
CA ALA A 352 7.20 45.16 88.58
C ALA A 352 6.42 46.27 89.31
N GLN A 353 5.19 46.56 88.89
CA GLN A 353 4.32 47.52 89.57
C GLN A 353 3.97 47.04 90.99
N ALA A 354 3.60 45.76 91.15
CA ALA A 354 3.33 45.19 92.47
C ALA A 354 4.55 45.26 93.41
N ALA A 355 5.77 45.05 92.88
CA ALA A 355 7.01 45.23 93.63
C ALA A 355 7.26 46.69 94.02
N ALA A 356 6.95 47.65 93.14
CA ALA A 356 7.04 49.08 93.43
C ALA A 356 6.04 49.50 94.53
N ASP A 357 4.80 49.01 94.45
CA ASP A 357 3.77 49.25 95.47
C ASP A 357 4.17 48.65 96.83
N ALA A 358 4.77 47.46 96.83
CA ALA A 358 5.33 46.85 98.04
C ALA A 358 6.49 47.66 98.64
N ALA A 359 7.37 48.23 97.81
CA ALA A 359 8.44 49.11 98.27
C ALA A 359 7.90 50.44 98.84
N ALA A 360 6.85 51.00 98.23
CA ALA A 360 6.14 52.16 98.76
C ALA A 360 5.49 51.86 100.12
N ALA A 361 4.87 50.68 100.26
CA ALA A 361 4.32 50.22 101.53
C ALA A 361 5.41 50.03 102.59
N ALA A 362 6.56 49.43 102.25
CA ALA A 362 7.70 49.29 103.17
C ALA A 362 8.24 50.66 103.63
N THR A 363 8.29 51.65 102.73
CA THR A 363 8.68 53.02 103.07
C THR A 363 7.65 53.69 104.00
N ALA A 364 6.36 53.46 103.77
CA ALA A 364 5.30 53.96 104.64
C ALA A 364 5.35 53.33 106.04
N VAL A 365 5.62 52.01 106.13
CA VAL A 365 5.85 51.30 107.39
C VAL A 365 7.05 51.89 108.13
N SER A 366 8.18 52.09 107.46
CA SER A 366 9.37 52.71 108.08
C SER A 366 9.09 54.13 108.61
N LYS A 367 8.30 54.93 107.89
CA LYS A 367 7.85 56.26 108.39
C LYS A 367 6.96 56.14 109.62
N LEU A 368 6.04 55.17 109.63
CA LEU A 368 5.17 54.93 110.78
C LEU A 368 5.99 54.45 111.98
N GLU A 369 6.94 53.54 111.80
CA GLU A 369 7.88 53.11 112.84
C GLU A 369 8.66 54.29 113.42
N ALA A 370 9.14 55.21 112.56
CA ALA A 370 9.80 56.43 113.02
C ALA A 370 8.86 57.34 113.85
N THR A 371 7.60 57.49 113.41
CA THR A 371 6.61 58.27 114.18
C THR A 371 6.22 57.63 115.51
N VAL A 372 6.18 56.29 115.55
CA VAL A 372 5.94 55.53 116.79
C VAL A 372 7.11 55.72 117.73
N ALA A 373 8.35 55.62 117.25
CA ALA A 373 9.53 55.88 118.07
C ALA A 373 9.58 57.32 118.62
N GLU A 374 9.15 58.32 117.83
CA GLU A 374 9.01 59.71 118.28
C GLU A 374 7.95 59.87 119.37
N ARG A 375 6.79 59.21 119.21
CA ARG A 375 5.72 59.17 120.21
C ARG A 375 6.15 58.43 121.48
N ASP A 376 6.91 57.35 121.37
CA ASP A 376 7.44 56.60 122.52
C ASP A 376 8.45 57.45 123.31
N ALA A 377 9.33 58.19 122.62
CA ALA A 377 10.23 59.15 123.26
C ALA A 377 9.47 60.29 123.97
N GLU A 378 8.37 60.76 123.37
CA GLU A 378 7.50 61.77 123.96
C GLU A 378 6.72 61.22 125.17
N VAL A 379 6.29 59.95 125.13
CA VAL A 379 5.69 59.25 126.28
C VAL A 379 6.72 59.09 127.40
N GLU A 380 7.98 58.74 127.12
CA GLU A 380 9.03 58.69 128.15
C GLU A 380 9.33 60.06 128.76
N SER A 381 9.33 61.13 127.95
CA SER A 381 9.42 62.52 128.43
C SER A 381 8.24 62.91 129.32
N LEU A 382 7.02 62.52 128.92
CA LEU A 382 5.80 62.70 129.72
C LEU A 382 5.83 61.88 131.02
N LEU A 383 6.43 60.69 131.02
CA LEU A 383 6.64 59.88 132.22
C LEU A 383 7.72 60.46 133.15
N HIS A 384 8.76 61.09 132.62
CA HIS A 384 9.77 61.83 133.39
C HIS A 384 9.19 63.09 134.05
N THR A 385 8.35 63.83 133.32
CA THR A 385 7.63 65.00 133.86
C THR A 385 6.51 64.60 134.81
N SER A 386 5.85 63.46 134.60
CA SER A 386 4.88 62.86 135.53
C SER A 386 5.53 62.45 136.85
N ARG A 387 6.73 61.83 136.83
CA ARG A 387 7.50 61.52 138.05
C ARG A 387 7.95 62.77 138.82
N SER A 388 8.11 63.90 138.12
CA SER A 388 8.42 65.20 138.73
C SER A 388 7.18 65.91 139.32
N LEU A 389 5.97 65.46 139.00
CA LEU A 389 4.70 66.09 139.40
C LEU A 389 3.88 65.22 140.39
N GLU A 390 4.34 64.01 140.69
CA GLU A 390 3.68 63.06 141.63
C GLU A 390 3.82 63.42 143.12
N ASP A 391 4.55 64.48 143.48
CA ASP A 391 4.63 64.99 144.88
C ASP A 391 3.48 65.95 145.26
N GLY A 392 2.48 66.18 144.41
CA GLY A 392 1.47 67.20 144.67
C GLY A 392 0.10 66.94 144.09
N LEU A 393 -0.78 66.39 144.95
CA LEU A 393 -2.23 66.63 144.97
C LEU A 393 -3.13 65.76 144.06
N THR A 394 -3.57 64.67 144.67
CA THR A 394 -4.80 63.92 144.41
C THR A 394 -6.06 64.79 144.51
N TYR A 395 -6.93 64.77 143.49
CA TYR A 395 -8.37 64.47 143.58
C TYR A 395 -9.15 64.69 142.25
N GLN A 396 -8.55 65.28 141.20
CA GLN A 396 -9.29 65.56 139.94
C GLN A 396 -9.00 64.64 138.73
N HIS A 397 -8.03 63.71 138.81
CA HIS A 397 -7.60 62.90 137.66
C HIS A 397 -8.41 61.62 137.36
N PHE A 398 -9.22 61.13 138.31
CA PHE A 398 -9.97 59.88 138.11
C PHE A 398 -11.07 59.99 137.03
N ARG A 399 -11.52 61.22 136.71
CA ARG A 399 -12.58 61.45 135.72
C ARG A 399 -12.07 61.48 134.27
N ARG A 400 -10.82 61.90 134.04
CA ARG A 400 -10.22 61.97 132.68
C ARG A 400 -9.65 60.62 132.21
N LEU A 401 -9.24 59.75 133.14
CA LEU A 401 -8.73 58.40 132.83
C LEU A 401 -9.84 57.44 132.34
N LYS A 402 -11.11 57.68 132.70
CA LYS A 402 -12.25 56.84 132.30
C LYS A 402 -12.69 57.07 130.84
N ASP A 403 -12.53 58.26 130.30
CA ASP A 403 -12.92 58.59 128.93
C ASP A 403 -11.83 58.25 127.89
N ALA A 404 -10.56 58.22 128.29
CA ALA A 404 -9.43 57.80 127.43
C ALA A 404 -9.38 56.28 127.19
N LEU A 405 -9.79 55.46 128.16
CA LEU A 405 -9.78 53.99 128.08
C LEU A 405 -10.86 53.43 127.11
N LYS A 406 -11.96 54.15 126.88
CA LYS A 406 -13.00 53.73 125.91
C LYS A 406 -12.62 53.93 124.45
N VAL A 407 -11.73 54.88 124.15
CA VAL A 407 -11.27 55.15 122.76
C VAL A 407 -10.14 54.19 122.36
N SER A 408 -9.32 53.74 123.31
CA SER A 408 -8.23 52.77 123.10
C SER A 408 -8.70 51.35 122.73
N HIS A 409 -9.80 50.86 123.33
CA HIS A 409 -10.30 49.52 123.03
C HIS A 409 -10.96 49.41 121.64
N LYS A 410 -11.62 50.47 121.16
CA LYS A 410 -12.24 50.47 119.82
C LYS A 410 -11.20 50.44 118.68
N ALA A 411 -10.07 51.14 118.85
CA ALA A 411 -8.98 51.12 117.88
C ALA A 411 -8.23 49.77 117.86
N ARG A 412 -8.14 49.09 119.02
CA ARG A 412 -7.54 47.75 119.12
C ARG A 412 -8.40 46.69 118.43
N ASP A 413 -9.72 46.74 118.58
CA ASP A 413 -10.63 45.77 117.94
C ASP A 413 -10.68 45.96 116.41
N GLU A 414 -10.58 47.21 115.91
CA GLU A 414 -10.48 47.50 114.48
C GLU A 414 -9.14 47.04 113.85
N LEU A 415 -8.04 47.08 114.62
CA LEU A 415 -6.74 46.55 114.17
C LEU A 415 -6.69 45.01 114.25
N GLN A 416 -7.33 44.40 115.25
CA GLN A 416 -7.44 42.94 115.35
C GLN A 416 -8.31 42.37 114.20
N ALA A 417 -9.41 43.03 113.85
CA ALA A 417 -10.24 42.64 112.71
C ALA A 417 -9.51 42.76 111.35
N LYS A 418 -8.60 43.75 111.20
CA LYS A 418 -7.75 43.88 110.00
C LYS A 418 -6.64 42.83 109.94
N LEU A 419 -6.11 42.40 111.10
CA LEU A 419 -5.14 41.32 111.18
C LEU A 419 -5.78 39.97 110.85
N ASP A 420 -6.97 39.70 111.37
CA ASP A 420 -7.72 38.47 111.09
C ASP A 420 -8.15 38.39 109.60
N ALA A 421 -8.49 39.54 108.98
CA ALA A 421 -8.78 39.62 107.54
C ALA A 421 -7.54 39.40 106.65
N ALA A 422 -6.36 39.89 107.08
CA ALA A 422 -5.10 39.65 106.38
C ALA A 422 -4.64 38.19 106.49
N GLN A 423 -4.87 37.54 107.63
CA GLN A 423 -4.59 36.11 107.83
C GLN A 423 -5.55 35.22 107.04
N ALA A 424 -6.82 35.59 106.91
CA ALA A 424 -7.77 34.91 106.03
C ALA A 424 -7.40 35.04 104.53
N ALA A 425 -6.88 36.20 104.10
CA ALA A 425 -6.38 36.39 102.74
C ALA A 425 -5.11 35.57 102.46
N ALA A 426 -4.21 35.45 103.43
CA ALA A 426 -3.03 34.58 103.32
C ALA A 426 -3.41 33.09 103.20
N ALA A 427 -4.39 32.62 103.98
CA ALA A 427 -4.91 31.25 103.89
C ALA A 427 -5.59 30.96 102.53
N ALA A 428 -6.26 31.96 101.92
CA ALA A 428 -6.84 31.82 100.59
C ALA A 428 -5.78 31.72 99.48
N VAL A 429 -4.65 32.41 99.61
CA VAL A 429 -3.51 32.31 98.68
C VAL A 429 -2.79 30.96 98.81
N GLU A 430 -2.67 30.42 100.02
CA GLU A 430 -2.13 29.07 100.21
C GLU A 430 -3.07 27.97 99.68
N ALA A 431 -4.39 28.15 99.81
CA ALA A 431 -5.37 27.25 99.19
C ALA A 431 -5.32 27.29 97.65
N ALA A 432 -5.13 28.48 97.05
CA ALA A 432 -4.94 28.63 95.62
C ALA A 432 -3.62 27.98 95.14
N ARG A 433 -2.51 28.15 95.88
CA ARG A 433 -1.24 27.46 95.60
C ARG A 433 -1.35 25.95 95.71
N ALA A 434 -2.09 25.42 96.70
CA ALA A 434 -2.33 23.98 96.81
C ALA A 434 -3.19 23.44 95.66
N SER A 435 -4.17 24.22 95.19
CA SER A 435 -4.97 23.92 94.00
C SER A 435 -4.09 23.87 92.75
N ASP A 436 -3.28 24.90 92.51
CA ASP A 436 -2.37 24.96 91.35
C ASP A 436 -1.30 23.85 91.40
N GLN A 437 -0.78 23.50 92.58
CA GLN A 437 0.15 22.39 92.75
C GLN A 437 -0.51 21.03 92.44
N SER A 438 -1.81 20.87 92.75
CA SER A 438 -2.59 19.69 92.40
C SER A 438 -2.90 19.61 90.90
N GLU A 439 -3.15 20.76 90.25
CA GLU A 439 -3.35 20.89 88.80
C GLU A 439 -2.06 20.56 88.04
N ILE A 440 -0.91 21.07 88.51
CA ILE A 440 0.41 20.78 87.94
C ILE A 440 0.75 19.29 88.10
N SER A 441 0.48 18.68 89.26
CA SER A 441 0.69 17.25 89.47
C SER A 441 -0.18 16.42 88.52
N ARG A 442 -1.44 16.82 88.32
CA ARG A 442 -2.37 16.16 87.39
C ARG A 442 -1.95 16.31 85.92
N LEU A 443 -1.37 17.45 85.54
CA LEU A 443 -0.80 17.66 84.21
C LEU A 443 0.50 16.88 84.00
N MET A 444 1.35 16.76 85.03
CA MET A 444 2.54 15.89 84.98
C MET A 444 2.16 14.42 84.83
N ASP A 445 1.13 13.93 85.54
CA ASP A 445 0.63 12.56 85.39
C ASP A 445 0.04 12.33 84.00
N LYS A 446 -0.75 13.28 83.47
CA LYS A 446 -1.24 13.22 82.07
C LYS A 446 -0.10 13.19 81.06
N ASN A 447 0.95 13.96 81.27
CA ASN A 447 2.11 14.01 80.38
C ASN A 447 2.95 12.73 80.48
N ALA A 448 3.13 12.16 81.67
CA ALA A 448 3.75 10.85 81.88
C ALA A 448 2.94 9.74 81.19
N THR A 449 1.61 9.82 81.23
CA THR A 449 0.71 8.85 80.57
C THR A 449 0.75 9.01 79.04
N ALA A 450 0.84 10.24 78.54
CA ALA A 450 1.01 10.54 77.11
C ALA A 450 2.37 10.08 76.59
N ASN A 451 3.46 10.27 77.36
CA ASN A 451 4.79 9.76 77.02
C ASN A 451 4.86 8.23 77.05
N ALA A 452 4.20 7.57 78.02
CA ALA A 452 4.09 6.12 78.03
C ALA A 452 3.30 5.60 76.82
N ARG A 453 2.22 6.30 76.43
CA ARG A 453 1.45 5.99 75.21
C ARG A 453 2.29 6.19 73.95
N ALA A 454 3.00 7.31 73.81
CA ALA A 454 3.90 7.59 72.69
C ALA A 454 5.02 6.56 72.58
N SER A 455 5.60 6.13 73.71
CA SER A 455 6.59 5.04 73.76
C SER A 455 5.99 3.69 73.34
N SER A 456 4.74 3.39 73.75
CA SER A 456 4.05 2.16 73.30
C SER A 456 3.69 2.21 71.80
N LEU A 457 3.30 3.37 71.29
CA LEU A 457 2.98 3.61 69.88
C LEU A 457 4.23 3.54 69.01
N ALA A 458 5.37 4.04 69.50
CA ALA A 458 6.67 3.88 68.85
C ALA A 458 7.06 2.40 68.77
N LYS A 459 6.89 1.63 69.86
CA LYS A 459 7.13 0.17 69.86
C LYS A 459 6.18 -0.60 68.94
N GLN A 460 4.92 -0.18 68.83
CA GLN A 460 3.96 -0.77 67.89
C GLN A 460 4.27 -0.41 66.44
N MET A 461 4.69 0.83 66.15
CA MET A 461 5.16 1.25 64.83
C MET A 461 6.43 0.50 64.41
N GLU A 462 7.32 0.20 65.35
CA GLU A 462 8.55 -0.56 65.11
C GLU A 462 8.27 -2.07 64.93
N ALA A 463 7.30 -2.63 65.66
CA ALA A 463 6.78 -3.97 65.43
C ALA A 463 6.05 -4.10 64.06
N LEU A 464 5.26 -3.10 63.66
CA LEU A 464 4.61 -3.05 62.34
C LEU A 464 5.61 -2.86 61.19
N ARG A 465 6.72 -2.14 61.41
CA ARG A 465 7.83 -2.06 60.45
C ARG A 465 8.62 -3.36 60.35
N ALA A 466 8.76 -4.09 61.46
CA ALA A 466 9.37 -5.42 61.45
C ALA A 466 8.48 -6.48 60.77
N GLU A 467 7.16 -6.40 60.91
CA GLU A 467 6.20 -7.24 60.17
C GLU A 467 6.09 -6.87 58.69
N ALA A 468 6.21 -5.58 58.32
CA ALA A 468 6.23 -5.15 56.92
C ALA A 468 7.51 -5.57 56.17
N ALA A 469 8.60 -5.92 56.88
CA ALA A 469 9.83 -6.46 56.28
C ALA A 469 9.74 -7.97 55.97
N GLY A 470 8.73 -8.68 56.50
CA GLY A 470 8.43 -10.07 56.17
C GLY A 470 7.12 -10.14 55.38
N GLY A 471 7.21 -10.15 54.04
CA GLY A 471 6.09 -10.02 53.11
C GLY A 471 4.76 -10.66 53.56
N VAL A 472 3.82 -9.79 53.93
CA VAL A 472 2.45 -10.13 54.33
C VAL A 472 1.58 -10.29 53.09
N SER A 473 0.85 -11.40 53.00
CA SER A 473 0.06 -11.76 51.81
C SER A 473 -1.27 -10.97 51.75
N ALA A 474 -1.85 -10.83 50.56
CA ALA A 474 -3.08 -10.06 50.32
C ALA A 474 -4.29 -10.45 51.20
N ALA A 475 -4.29 -11.65 51.80
CA ALA A 475 -5.33 -12.11 52.72
C ALA A 475 -5.24 -11.44 54.11
N GLU A 476 -4.04 -11.12 54.58
CA GLU A 476 -3.81 -10.51 55.90
C GLU A 476 -4.06 -8.99 55.89
N HIS A 477 -3.88 -8.35 54.73
CA HIS A 477 -4.22 -6.94 54.53
C HIS A 477 -5.73 -6.66 54.62
N ALA A 478 -6.57 -7.64 54.23
CA ALA A 478 -8.02 -7.58 54.40
C ALA A 478 -8.44 -7.75 55.86
N ALA A 479 -7.75 -8.63 56.62
CA ALA A 479 -8.00 -8.84 58.04
C ALA A 479 -7.58 -7.62 58.89
N LEU A 480 -6.46 -6.97 58.55
CA LEU A 480 -6.03 -5.72 59.18
C LEU A 480 -6.99 -4.56 58.92
N LYS A 481 -7.52 -4.45 57.70
CA LYS A 481 -8.53 -3.43 57.37
C LYS A 481 -9.82 -3.61 58.18
N ALA A 482 -10.28 -4.85 58.35
CA ALA A 482 -11.46 -5.15 59.17
C ALA A 482 -11.22 -4.85 60.67
N ARG A 483 -10.02 -5.10 61.18
CA ARG A 483 -9.64 -4.78 62.57
C ARG A 483 -9.58 -3.27 62.83
N LEU A 484 -9.00 -2.51 61.89
CA LEU A 484 -8.92 -1.05 62.01
C LEU A 484 -10.33 -0.40 61.97
N GLN A 485 -11.22 -0.94 61.15
CA GLN A 485 -12.61 -0.48 61.06
C GLN A 485 -13.39 -0.76 62.35
N ALA A 486 -13.17 -1.91 62.98
CA ALA A 486 -13.78 -2.25 64.28
C ALA A 486 -13.24 -1.39 65.44
N GLU A 487 -11.95 -1.02 65.43
CA GLU A 487 -11.37 -0.10 66.43
C GLU A 487 -11.88 1.34 66.28
N CYS A 488 -12.07 1.82 65.05
CA CYS A 488 -12.67 3.13 64.80
C CYS A 488 -14.12 3.20 65.31
N GLU A 489 -14.92 2.15 65.10
CA GLU A 489 -16.28 2.06 65.65
C GLU A 489 -16.30 1.94 67.19
N ALA A 490 -15.32 1.26 67.79
CA ALA A 490 -15.19 1.18 69.24
C ALA A 490 -14.82 2.53 69.87
N ARG A 491 -13.95 3.32 69.22
CA ARG A 491 -13.59 4.68 69.67
C ARG A 491 -14.77 5.65 69.62
N LEU A 492 -15.56 5.61 68.54
CA LEU A 492 -16.78 6.42 68.41
C LEU A 492 -17.84 6.06 69.48
N ARG A 493 -17.93 4.79 69.89
CA ARG A 493 -18.82 4.38 70.99
C ARG A 493 -18.32 4.82 72.37
N VAL A 494 -17.01 4.88 72.60
CA VAL A 494 -16.42 5.36 73.86
C VAL A 494 -16.52 6.89 73.98
N GLU A 495 -16.32 7.63 72.88
CA GLU A 495 -16.58 9.09 72.86
C GLU A 495 -18.06 9.42 73.12
N ALA A 496 -18.99 8.67 72.52
CA ALA A 496 -20.42 8.81 72.80
C ALA A 496 -20.82 8.45 74.26
N GLN A 497 -20.05 7.60 74.95
CA GLN A 497 -20.27 7.25 76.36
C GLN A 497 -19.66 8.27 77.34
N LEU A 498 -18.59 8.97 76.95
CA LEU A 498 -17.99 10.05 77.72
C LEU A 498 -18.85 11.33 77.68
N ASP A 499 -19.57 11.57 76.58
CA ASP A 499 -20.55 12.67 76.47
C ASP A 499 -21.86 12.41 77.24
N ALA A 500 -22.08 11.19 77.76
CA ALA A 500 -23.32 10.78 78.43
C ALA A 500 -23.20 10.63 79.96
N GLN A 501 -22.11 11.09 80.61
CA GLN A 501 -22.01 11.08 82.07
C GLN A 501 -22.73 12.29 82.71
N PRO A 502 -23.66 12.10 83.68
CA PRO A 502 -24.53 13.19 84.16
C PRO A 502 -23.88 14.21 85.12
N ASN A 503 -22.57 14.18 85.39
CA ASN A 503 -21.96 15.01 86.43
C ASN A 503 -20.60 15.60 86.02
N SER A 504 -20.59 16.57 85.10
CA SER A 504 -19.41 17.40 84.81
C SER A 504 -19.81 18.89 84.66
N PRO A 505 -19.07 19.86 85.24
CA PRO A 505 -19.47 21.28 85.35
C PRO A 505 -19.52 22.06 84.02
N LEU A 506 -19.35 21.40 82.87
CA LEU A 506 -19.31 22.03 81.54
C LEU A 506 -20.69 22.05 80.84
N ALA A 507 -21.71 21.40 81.38
CA ALA A 507 -23.05 21.36 80.79
C ALA A 507 -23.89 22.63 81.05
N THR A 508 -23.59 23.42 82.08
CA THR A 508 -24.34 24.64 82.41
C THR A 508 -23.91 25.87 81.59
N SER A 509 -22.68 25.89 81.05
CA SER A 509 -22.20 27.05 80.29
C SER A 509 -22.68 27.06 78.83
N ARG A 510 -22.96 25.89 78.23
CA ARG A 510 -23.38 25.80 76.81
C ARG A 510 -24.89 25.91 76.57
N LEU A 511 -25.71 25.87 77.62
CA LEU A 511 -27.15 26.15 77.54
C LEU A 511 -27.50 27.65 77.66
N GLN A 512 -26.57 28.50 78.12
CA GLN A 512 -26.73 29.96 78.09
C GLN A 512 -26.24 30.58 76.77
N GLU A 513 -25.28 29.97 76.09
CA GLU A 513 -24.71 30.52 74.85
C GLU A 513 -25.62 30.30 73.61
N ASN A 514 -26.45 29.24 73.60
CA ASN A 514 -27.37 28.97 72.50
C ASN A 514 -28.74 29.69 72.58
N LYS A 515 -28.98 30.50 73.62
CA LYS A 515 -30.12 31.46 73.65
C LYS A 515 -29.79 32.83 73.05
N GLY A 516 -28.53 33.09 72.70
CA GLY A 516 -28.06 34.38 72.17
C GLY A 516 -27.92 34.47 70.64
N ARG A 517 -28.27 33.42 69.87
CA ARG A 517 -28.17 33.40 68.39
C ARG A 517 -29.47 33.08 67.66
N ALA A 518 -30.61 33.25 68.32
CA ALA A 518 -31.93 33.21 67.70
C ALA A 518 -32.75 34.45 68.11
N SER A 519 -32.27 35.63 67.71
CA SER A 519 -33.03 36.87 67.56
C SER A 519 -32.43 37.71 66.45
#